data_AF-A0A0C9T7U4-F1
#
_entry.id   AF-A0A0C9T7U4-F1
#
_cell.length_a   1.000
_cell.length_b   1.000
_cell.length_c   1.000
_cell.angle_alpha   90.00
_cell.angle_beta   90.00
_cell.angle_gamma   90.00
#
_symmetry.space_group_name_H-M   'P 1'
#
loop_
_entity.id
_entity.type
_entity.pdbx_description
1 polymer ?
#
loop_
_entity_poly.entity_id
_entity_poly.type
_entity_poly.pdbx_seq_one_letter_code
_entity_poly.pdbx_strand_id
1 'polypeptide(L)'
;MTQPWQPYIHQSFESARLTDPSGTNESAFYGPYTRLLYTLFSLDSDFEVIPQYKEMLLDSRDSVDFVTVFVVELNRHPVFFIEITPPAALRFESKREDADKQMRLRFRDLRSNLAILILHGVSAFGTRLCFYRYERASIKLQPPMIRSHGELLTDVAPLDRWDCDVLEVEGATRFRDVIEHVKQMCAQL
;
A
#
# COMPACT_ATOMS: atom_id res chain seq x y z
N MET A 1 -1.19 -18.45 20.48
CA MET A 1 -1.03 -17.06 19.98
C MET A 1 -2.36 -16.62 19.39
N THR A 2 -2.89 -15.48 19.80
CA THR A 2 -4.13 -14.91 19.25
C THR A 2 -3.85 -14.36 17.85
N GLN A 3 -4.56 -14.86 16.84
CA GLN A 3 -4.48 -14.31 15.49
C GLN A 3 -5.04 -12.88 15.49
N PRO A 4 -4.38 -11.90 14.84
CA PRO A 4 -4.84 -10.53 14.89
C PRO A 4 -6.12 -10.31 14.09
N TRP A 5 -6.39 -11.12 13.06
CA TRP A 5 -7.56 -10.97 12.20
C TRP A 5 -8.56 -12.10 12.38
N GLN A 6 -9.78 -11.90 11.90
CA GLN A 6 -10.76 -12.97 11.78
C GLN A 6 -10.22 -14.11 10.91
N PRO A 7 -10.59 -15.37 11.17
CA PRO A 7 -10.03 -16.54 10.47
C PRO A 7 -10.12 -16.46 8.95
N TYR A 8 -11.20 -15.87 8.42
CA TYR A 8 -11.42 -15.74 6.98
C TYR A 8 -10.45 -14.78 6.28
N ILE A 9 -9.86 -13.81 7.01
CA ILE A 9 -8.82 -12.92 6.48
C ILE A 9 -7.52 -13.69 6.36
N HIS A 10 -7.10 -14.34 7.45
CA HIS A 10 -5.90 -15.20 7.48
C HIS A 10 -5.96 -16.25 6.39
N GLN A 11 -7.07 -16.99 6.29
CA GLN A 11 -7.27 -18.00 5.27
C GLN A 11 -7.15 -17.41 3.86
N SER A 12 -7.64 -16.19 3.63
CA SER A 12 -7.54 -15.55 2.30
C SER A 12 -6.08 -15.32 1.89
N PHE A 13 -5.26 -14.75 2.78
CA PHE A 13 -3.85 -14.50 2.49
C PHE A 13 -3.04 -15.80 2.38
N GLU A 14 -3.34 -16.80 3.21
CA GLU A 14 -2.71 -18.12 3.10
C GLU A 14 -3.07 -18.82 1.79
N SER A 15 -4.34 -18.77 1.36
CA SER A 15 -4.73 -19.27 0.03
C SER A 15 -3.97 -18.58 -1.09
N ALA A 16 -3.78 -17.26 -1.03
CA ALA A 16 -3.00 -16.51 -2.02
C ALA A 16 -1.55 -17.01 -2.11
N ARG A 17 -0.88 -17.18 -0.95
CA ARG A 17 0.48 -17.72 -0.86
C ARG A 17 0.59 -19.15 -1.42
N LEU A 18 -0.41 -19.99 -1.17
CA LEU A 18 -0.44 -21.38 -1.67
C LEU A 18 -0.69 -21.46 -3.18
N THR A 19 -1.49 -20.55 -3.75
CA THR A 19 -1.78 -20.52 -5.19
C THR A 19 -0.65 -19.96 -6.03
N ASP A 20 0.21 -19.11 -5.46
CA ASP A 20 1.44 -18.64 -6.09
C ASP A 20 2.64 -18.78 -5.14
N PRO A 21 3.21 -20.00 -5.01
CA PRO A 21 4.37 -20.24 -4.16
C PRO A 21 5.61 -19.46 -4.61
N SER A 22 5.67 -19.08 -5.90
CA SER A 22 6.78 -18.32 -6.45
C SER A 22 6.73 -16.85 -6.04
N GLY A 23 5.55 -16.35 -5.68
CA GLY A 23 5.31 -14.99 -5.24
C GLY A 23 5.48 -13.93 -6.34
N THR A 24 5.38 -14.33 -7.60
CA THR A 24 5.58 -13.44 -8.76
C THR A 24 4.30 -12.80 -9.27
N ASN A 25 3.13 -13.29 -8.85
CA ASN A 25 1.83 -12.81 -9.27
C ASN A 25 1.19 -11.93 -8.20
N GLU A 26 1.17 -10.60 -8.38
CA GLU A 26 0.51 -9.72 -7.42
C GLU A 26 -1.02 -9.95 -7.34
N SER A 27 -1.64 -10.45 -8.42
CA SER A 27 -3.11 -10.59 -8.48
C SER A 27 -3.66 -11.60 -7.48
N ALA A 28 -2.81 -12.54 -7.01
CA ALA A 28 -3.13 -13.44 -5.91
C ALA A 28 -3.52 -12.67 -4.62
N PHE A 29 -2.97 -11.46 -4.42
CA PHE A 29 -3.21 -10.65 -3.22
C PHE A 29 -4.37 -9.66 -3.36
N TYR A 30 -4.95 -9.49 -4.55
CA TYR A 30 -6.07 -8.54 -4.75
C TYR A 30 -7.31 -8.93 -3.94
N GLY A 31 -7.69 -10.21 -3.97
CA GLY A 31 -8.81 -10.73 -3.17
C GLY A 31 -8.61 -10.56 -1.65
N PRO A 32 -7.47 -11.00 -1.08
CA PRO A 32 -7.15 -10.78 0.33
C PRO A 32 -7.20 -9.31 0.76
N TYR A 33 -6.60 -8.40 0.00
CA TYR A 33 -6.63 -6.97 0.34
C TYR A 33 -8.02 -6.36 0.17
N THR A 34 -8.77 -6.74 -0.87
CA THR A 34 -10.17 -6.33 -1.05
C THR A 34 -10.98 -6.70 0.18
N ARG A 35 -10.84 -7.96 0.65
CA ARG A 35 -11.56 -8.43 1.83
C ARG A 35 -11.15 -7.67 3.09
N LEU A 36 -9.84 -7.46 3.30
CA LEU A 36 -9.32 -6.71 4.44
C LEU A 36 -9.84 -5.27 4.46
N LEU A 37 -9.81 -4.57 3.33
CA LEU A 37 -10.27 -3.18 3.22
C LEU A 37 -11.77 -3.07 3.49
N TYR A 38 -12.60 -3.96 2.93
CA TYR A 38 -14.04 -3.96 3.22
C TYR A 38 -14.36 -4.31 4.68
N THR A 39 -13.59 -5.19 5.32
CA THR A 39 -13.71 -5.44 6.77
C THR A 39 -13.40 -4.20 7.59
N LEU A 40 -12.42 -3.40 7.17
CA LEU A 40 -11.95 -2.24 7.93
C LEU A 40 -12.79 -0.98 7.70
N PHE A 41 -13.25 -0.73 6.47
CA PHE A 41 -14.07 0.42 6.15
C PHE A 41 -15.57 0.16 6.29
N SER A 42 -16.00 -1.11 6.41
CA SER A 42 -17.41 -1.56 6.43
C SER A 42 -18.14 -1.33 5.11
N LEU A 43 -18.88 -2.36 4.67
CA LEU A 43 -19.74 -2.28 3.47
C LEU A 43 -20.94 -1.35 3.66
N ASP A 44 -21.37 -1.15 4.90
CA ASP A 44 -22.53 -0.31 5.25
C ASP A 44 -22.13 1.16 5.50
N SER A 45 -20.90 1.54 5.16
CA SER A 45 -20.39 2.91 5.33
C SER A 45 -20.42 3.71 4.03
N ASP A 46 -20.16 5.01 4.13
CA ASP A 46 -20.02 5.91 2.98
C ASP A 46 -18.64 5.81 2.28
N PHE A 47 -17.76 4.93 2.75
CA PHE A 47 -16.44 4.73 2.14
C PHE A 47 -16.53 3.80 0.93
N GLU A 48 -15.93 4.21 -0.19
CA GLU A 48 -15.85 3.41 -1.41
C GLU A 48 -14.42 2.87 -1.59
N VAL A 49 -14.27 1.55 -1.75
CA VAL A 49 -12.98 0.90 -2.08
C VAL A 49 -12.89 0.71 -3.58
N ILE A 50 -12.07 1.51 -4.25
CA ILE A 50 -11.98 1.59 -5.71
C ILE A 50 -10.68 0.93 -6.19
N PRO A 51 -10.73 -0.26 -6.82
CA PRO A 51 -9.57 -0.83 -7.50
C PRO A 51 -9.26 -0.03 -8.78
N GLN A 52 -8.02 0.42 -8.92
CA GLN A 52 -7.50 1.10 -10.10
C GLN A 52 -6.35 0.28 -10.68
N TYR A 53 -6.50 -0.12 -11.93
CA TYR A 53 -5.41 -0.74 -12.71
C TYR A 53 -4.66 0.38 -13.42
N LYS A 54 -3.41 0.61 -13.05
CA LYS A 54 -2.59 1.65 -13.68
C LYS A 54 -1.29 1.07 -14.19
N GLU A 55 -0.90 1.52 -15.38
CA GLU A 55 0.41 1.23 -15.96
C GLU A 55 1.51 1.83 -15.07
N MET A 56 2.56 1.05 -14.80
CA MET A 56 3.78 1.57 -14.22
C MET A 56 4.42 2.51 -15.26
N LEU A 57 4.40 3.81 -14.99
CA LEU A 57 5.11 4.80 -15.77
C LEU A 57 6.59 4.85 -15.33
N LEU A 58 7.33 3.79 -15.64
CA LEU A 58 8.79 3.80 -15.62
C LEU A 58 9.26 3.49 -17.05
N ASP A 59 10.20 4.28 -17.56
CA ASP A 59 10.63 4.41 -18.96
C ASP A 59 11.15 3.13 -19.66
N SER A 60 10.89 1.92 -19.15
CA SER A 60 11.21 0.67 -19.83
C SER A 60 10.16 0.36 -20.90
N ARG A 61 10.50 0.70 -22.16
CA ARG A 61 9.76 0.30 -23.37
C ARG A 61 9.64 -1.22 -23.60
N ASP A 62 10.11 -2.04 -22.67
CA ASP A 62 10.24 -3.49 -22.85
C ASP A 62 9.21 -4.32 -22.04
N SER A 63 8.45 -3.73 -21.12
CA SER A 63 7.28 -4.40 -20.51
C SER A 63 6.34 -3.43 -19.79
N VAL A 64 5.04 -3.56 -20.02
CA VAL A 64 4.01 -2.85 -19.23
C VAL A 64 3.81 -3.63 -17.93
N ASP A 65 4.51 -3.24 -16.86
CA ASP A 65 4.15 -3.70 -15.51
C ASP A 65 2.88 -2.92 -15.11
N PHE A 66 1.83 -3.62 -14.67
CA PHE A 66 0.63 -2.99 -14.10
C PHE A 66 0.71 -3.05 -12.58
N VAL A 67 0.30 -1.97 -11.91
CA VAL A 67 0.10 -1.98 -10.46
C VAL A 67 -1.37 -1.79 -10.19
N THR A 68 -1.94 -2.69 -9.38
CA THR A 68 -3.26 -2.46 -8.81
C THR A 68 -3.12 -1.61 -7.56
N VAL A 69 -3.80 -0.47 -7.60
CA VAL A 69 -3.94 0.45 -6.49
C VAL A 69 -5.37 0.35 -5.98
N PHE A 70 -5.55 0.12 -4.69
CA PHE A 70 -6.85 0.31 -4.07
C PHE A 70 -6.87 1.72 -3.48
N VAL A 71 -7.75 2.58 -4.00
CA VAL A 71 -7.99 3.91 -3.44
C VAL A 71 -9.29 3.84 -2.65
N VAL A 72 -9.25 4.30 -1.40
CA VAL A 72 -10.45 4.46 -0.58
C VAL A 72 -10.87 5.91 -0.66
N GLU A 73 -12.12 6.15 -1.04
CA GLU A 73 -12.70 7.47 -1.16
C GLU A 73 -13.85 7.66 -0.18
N LEU A 74 -14.04 8.90 0.27
CA LEU A 74 -15.25 9.37 0.95
C LEU A 74 -15.76 10.59 0.19
N ASN A 75 -17.01 10.57 -0.26
CA ASN A 75 -17.59 11.65 -1.08
C ASN A 75 -16.71 12.05 -2.28
N ARG A 76 -16.12 11.06 -2.98
CA ARG A 76 -15.20 11.25 -4.12
C ARG A 76 -13.88 11.96 -3.81
N HIS A 77 -13.50 12.02 -2.53
CA HIS A 77 -12.18 12.49 -2.09
C HIS A 77 -11.34 11.31 -1.60
N PRO A 78 -10.09 11.13 -2.07
CA PRO A 78 -9.23 10.07 -1.59
C PRO A 78 -8.84 10.30 -0.13
N VAL A 79 -9.00 9.27 0.70
CA VAL A 79 -8.72 9.30 2.14
C VAL A 79 -7.64 8.31 2.56
N PHE A 80 -7.45 7.26 1.77
CA PHE A 80 -6.42 6.24 1.97
C PHE A 80 -6.12 5.56 0.63
N PHE A 81 -4.93 4.99 0.44
CA PHE A 81 -4.69 4.07 -0.66
C PHE A 81 -3.63 3.00 -0.33
N ILE A 82 -3.66 1.89 -1.05
CA ILE A 82 -2.65 0.84 -0.97
C ILE A 82 -2.26 0.36 -2.37
N GLU A 83 -0.96 0.28 -2.63
CA GLU A 83 -0.38 -0.31 -3.84
C GLU A 83 0.14 -1.72 -3.53
N ILE A 84 -0.19 -2.69 -4.37
CA ILE A 84 0.22 -4.09 -4.20
C ILE A 84 1.25 -4.44 -5.27
N THR A 85 2.35 -5.03 -4.82
CA THR A 85 3.47 -5.51 -5.62
C THR A 85 3.71 -7.00 -5.31
N PRO A 86 4.22 -7.81 -6.27
CA PRO A 86 4.48 -9.22 -5.99
C PRO A 86 5.46 -9.41 -4.82
N PRO A 87 5.21 -10.35 -3.89
CA PRO A 87 6.10 -10.55 -2.74
C PRO A 87 7.53 -10.92 -3.14
N ALA A 88 7.73 -11.68 -4.23
CA ALA A 88 9.06 -12.04 -4.70
C ALA A 88 9.87 -10.84 -5.18
N ALA A 89 9.22 -9.73 -5.55
CA ALA A 89 9.90 -8.52 -5.96
C ALA A 89 10.64 -7.83 -4.80
N LEU A 90 10.24 -8.09 -3.55
CA LEU A 90 10.81 -7.45 -2.36
C LEU A 90 12.31 -7.68 -2.22
N ARG A 91 12.84 -8.79 -2.74
CA ARG A 91 14.27 -9.11 -2.67
C ARG A 91 15.14 -8.22 -3.56
N PHE A 92 14.57 -7.61 -4.60
CA PHE A 92 15.32 -6.79 -5.55
C PHE A 92 15.33 -5.32 -5.11
N GLU A 93 16.53 -4.75 -4.97
CA GLU A 93 16.74 -3.33 -4.61
C GLU A 93 16.00 -2.38 -5.57
N SER A 94 16.16 -2.61 -6.88
CA SER A 94 15.50 -1.83 -7.92
C SER A 94 13.98 -1.80 -7.77
N LYS A 95 13.34 -2.95 -7.48
CA LYS A 95 11.88 -3.03 -7.30
C LYS A 95 11.42 -2.30 -6.03
N ARG A 96 12.25 -2.26 -4.98
CA ARG A 96 11.98 -1.44 -3.78
C ARG A 96 12.10 0.06 -4.08
N GLU A 97 13.11 0.47 -4.86
CA GLU A 97 13.25 1.85 -5.31
C GLU A 97 12.06 2.29 -6.18
N ASP A 98 11.65 1.44 -7.13
CA ASP A 98 10.51 1.67 -8.00
C ASP A 98 9.20 1.82 -7.22
N ALA A 99 8.98 0.99 -6.19
CA ALA A 99 7.82 1.11 -5.32
C ALA A 99 7.81 2.45 -4.55
N ASP A 100 8.95 2.95 -4.05
CA ASP A 100 9.02 4.28 -3.40
C ASP A 100 8.73 5.41 -4.41
N LYS A 101 9.26 5.31 -5.64
CA LYS A 101 8.97 6.27 -6.72
C LYS A 101 7.47 6.29 -7.06
N GLN A 102 6.85 5.12 -7.20
CA GLN A 102 5.42 4.99 -7.51
C GLN A 102 4.53 5.55 -6.42
N MET A 103 4.76 5.19 -5.16
CA MET A 103 4.03 5.76 -4.03
C MET A 103 4.10 7.30 -4.04
N ARG A 104 5.28 7.87 -4.27
CA ARG A 104 5.47 9.34 -4.35
C ARG A 104 4.70 9.97 -5.51
N LEU A 105 4.68 9.33 -6.68
CA LEU A 105 3.86 9.78 -7.80
C LEU A 105 2.37 9.77 -7.42
N ARG A 106 1.89 8.70 -6.77
CA ARG A 106 0.49 8.65 -6.30
C ARG A 106 0.13 9.76 -5.33
N PHE A 107 1.00 10.05 -4.37
CA PHE A 107 0.77 11.20 -3.48
C PHE A 107 0.68 12.51 -4.26
N ARG A 108 1.48 12.71 -5.32
CA ARG A 108 1.40 13.93 -6.16
C ARG A 108 0.11 13.99 -6.97
N ASP A 109 -0.37 12.86 -7.47
CA ASP A 109 -1.61 12.77 -8.25
C ASP A 109 -2.85 12.99 -7.36
N LEU A 110 -2.87 12.39 -6.16
CA LEU A 110 -4.03 12.42 -5.27
C LEU A 110 -4.13 13.72 -4.45
N ARG A 111 -3.00 14.38 -4.15
CA ARG A 111 -2.98 15.54 -3.23
C ARG A 111 -3.83 16.73 -3.69
N SER A 112 -4.11 16.87 -4.99
CA SER A 112 -4.91 17.98 -5.52
C SER A 112 -6.40 17.87 -5.17
N ASN A 113 -6.89 16.68 -4.80
CA ASN A 113 -8.29 16.41 -4.51
C ASN A 113 -8.55 16.02 -3.03
N LEU A 114 -7.68 16.40 -2.09
CA LEU A 114 -7.85 16.00 -0.68
C LEU A 114 -8.87 16.86 0.06
N ALA A 115 -9.78 16.18 0.77
CA ALA A 115 -10.63 16.78 1.79
C ALA A 115 -10.00 16.73 3.20
N ILE A 116 -9.08 15.80 3.45
CA ILE A 116 -8.40 15.60 4.75
C ILE A 116 -6.98 16.21 4.78
N LEU A 117 -6.47 16.47 5.98
CA LEU A 117 -5.15 17.09 6.19
C LEU A 117 -3.97 16.13 6.02
N ILE A 118 -4.19 14.84 6.28
CA ILE A 118 -3.17 13.80 6.17
C ILE A 118 -3.70 12.72 5.23
N LEU A 119 -2.97 12.44 4.15
CA LEU A 119 -3.22 11.26 3.33
C LEU A 119 -2.27 10.14 3.76
N HIS A 120 -2.82 8.99 4.13
CA HIS A 120 -2.04 7.77 4.36
C HIS A 120 -2.02 6.91 3.11
N GLY A 121 -0.89 6.28 2.86
CA GLY A 121 -0.70 5.33 1.77
C GLY A 121 0.11 4.14 2.23
N VAL A 122 -0.14 2.96 1.69
CA VAL A 122 0.62 1.74 2.02
C VAL A 122 1.19 1.14 0.74
N SER A 123 2.48 0.78 0.77
CA SER A 123 3.09 -0.08 -0.25
C SER A 123 3.18 -1.49 0.32
N ALA A 124 2.65 -2.48 -0.40
CA ALA A 124 2.62 -3.87 0.02
C ALA A 124 3.35 -4.78 -0.97
N PHE A 125 4.38 -5.49 -0.50
CA PHE A 125 4.96 -6.63 -1.21
C PHE A 125 4.36 -7.92 -0.66
N GLY A 126 3.31 -8.42 -1.30
CA GLY A 126 2.44 -9.44 -0.72
C GLY A 126 1.91 -8.99 0.65
N THR A 127 2.39 -9.57 1.74
CA THR A 127 2.00 -9.21 3.12
C THR A 127 2.91 -8.21 3.81
N ARG A 128 4.10 -7.92 3.26
CA ARG A 128 5.09 -7.01 3.86
C ARG A 128 4.74 -5.57 3.53
N LEU A 129 4.62 -4.72 4.55
CA LEU A 129 4.06 -3.38 4.43
C LEU A 129 5.09 -2.29 4.68
N CYS A 130 5.02 -1.22 3.89
CA CYS A 130 5.63 0.07 4.18
C CYS A 130 4.53 1.15 4.25
N PHE A 131 4.56 1.95 5.30
CA PHE A 131 3.57 3.01 5.53
C PHE A 131 4.11 4.37 5.14
N TYR A 132 3.32 5.09 4.36
CA TYR A 132 3.58 6.45 3.92
C TYR A 132 2.56 7.41 4.52
N ARG A 133 3.03 8.61 4.84
CA ARG A 133 2.20 9.67 5.42
C ARG A 133 2.52 10.99 4.76
N TYR A 134 1.55 11.57 4.07
CA TYR A 134 1.62 12.90 3.49
C TYR A 134 0.85 13.89 4.35
N GLU A 135 1.51 14.97 4.76
CA GLU A 135 0.88 16.10 5.45
C GLU A 135 0.64 17.27 4.48
N ARG A 136 -0.61 17.69 4.33
CA ARG A 136 -0.98 18.78 3.43
C ARG A 136 -0.37 20.13 3.84
N ALA A 137 -0.36 20.44 5.13
CA ALA A 137 0.08 21.74 5.64
C ALA A 137 1.58 21.98 5.42
N SER A 138 2.40 20.93 5.61
CA SER A 138 3.85 21.02 5.49
C SER A 138 4.37 20.54 4.12
N ILE A 139 3.51 19.94 3.29
CA ILE A 139 3.84 19.28 2.02
C ILE A 139 4.95 18.21 2.23
N LYS A 140 5.02 17.64 3.43
CA LYS A 140 6.00 16.61 3.78
C LYS A 140 5.41 15.23 3.54
N LEU A 141 6.21 14.36 2.91
CA LEU A 141 5.92 12.95 2.74
C LEU A 141 6.97 12.13 3.49
N GLN A 142 6.50 11.27 4.37
CA GLN A 142 7.30 10.29 5.10
C GLN A 142 6.98 8.88 4.58
N PRO A 143 7.95 7.94 4.57
CA PRO A 143 9.39 8.14 4.86
C PRO A 143 10.11 9.00 3.80
N PRO A 144 11.36 9.43 4.06
CA PRO A 144 12.19 10.12 3.06
C PRO A 144 12.43 9.29 1.79
N MET A 145 12.62 9.99 0.67
CA MET A 145 12.88 9.37 -0.64
C MET A 145 14.10 8.46 -0.61
N ILE A 146 13.97 7.27 -1.20
CA ILE A 146 15.13 6.43 -1.50
C ILE A 146 15.87 7.15 -2.62
N ARG A 147 17.11 7.59 -2.33
CA ARG A 147 17.94 8.28 -3.31
C ARG A 147 18.84 7.26 -3.98
N SER A 148 18.71 7.09 -5.29
CA SER A 148 19.74 6.47 -6.10
C SER A 148 20.99 7.35 -6.12
N HIS A 149 22.17 6.71 -6.09
CA HIS A 149 23.43 7.40 -6.28
C HIS A 149 23.79 7.38 -7.77
N GLY A 150 24.06 8.54 -8.37
CA GLY A 150 24.25 8.65 -9.83
C GLY A 150 25.46 7.90 -10.38
N GLU A 151 26.46 7.61 -9.54
CA GLU A 151 27.72 6.98 -9.96
C GLU A 151 27.97 5.61 -9.31
N LEU A 152 27.16 5.21 -8.33
CA LEU A 152 27.40 4.00 -7.56
C LEU A 152 26.18 3.07 -7.66
N LEU A 153 26.42 1.81 -8.01
CA LEU A 153 25.44 0.72 -7.91
C LEU A 153 25.26 0.23 -6.45
N THR A 154 25.60 1.06 -5.47
CA THR A 154 25.31 0.80 -4.06
C THR A 154 23.91 1.32 -3.76
N ASP A 155 22.91 0.62 -4.26
CA ASP A 155 21.51 1.01 -4.08
C ASP A 155 21.05 0.61 -2.68
N VAL A 156 20.63 1.62 -1.91
CA VAL A 156 20.38 1.54 -0.46
C VAL A 156 18.89 1.45 -0.18
N ALA A 157 18.09 0.91 -1.11
CA ALA A 157 16.66 0.69 -0.89
C ALA A 157 16.48 -0.29 0.29
N PRO A 158 16.13 0.20 1.49
CA PRO A 158 16.29 -0.60 2.69
C PRO A 158 15.18 -1.66 2.74
N LEU A 159 15.56 -2.92 2.93
CA LEU A 159 14.59 -4.01 3.12
C LEU A 159 13.70 -3.72 4.33
N ASP A 160 14.29 -3.18 5.39
CA ASP A 160 13.64 -2.77 6.63
C ASP A 160 12.63 -1.62 6.45
N ARG A 161 12.48 -1.08 5.24
CA ARG A 161 11.38 -0.15 4.95
C ARG A 161 10.03 -0.86 4.87
N TRP A 162 10.01 -2.14 4.48
CA TRP A 162 8.86 -3.03 4.55
C TRP A 162 9.00 -3.95 5.76
N ASP A 163 9.04 -3.34 6.95
CA ASP A 163 9.45 -3.91 8.24
C ASP A 163 8.44 -4.86 8.86
N CYS A 164 7.15 -4.68 8.61
CA CYS A 164 6.11 -5.49 9.25
C CYS A 164 5.30 -6.34 8.26
N ASP A 165 4.77 -7.46 8.75
CA ASP A 165 3.82 -8.30 8.03
C ASP A 165 2.38 -8.05 8.51
N VAL A 166 1.44 -7.81 7.59
CA VAL A 166 0.03 -7.53 7.91
C VAL A 166 -0.63 -8.65 8.71
N LEU A 167 -0.17 -9.90 8.60
CA LEU A 167 -0.73 -11.04 9.32
C LEU A 167 -0.17 -11.21 10.74
N GLU A 168 0.92 -10.51 11.06
CA GLU A 168 1.50 -10.48 12.40
C GLU A 168 0.81 -9.43 13.27
N VAL A 169 0.89 -9.60 14.60
CA VAL A 169 0.21 -8.71 15.55
C VAL A 169 0.64 -7.25 15.38
N GLU A 170 1.94 -7.01 15.22
CA GLU A 170 2.49 -5.65 15.05
C GLU A 170 1.98 -4.99 13.76
N GLY A 171 2.13 -5.66 12.61
CA GLY A 171 1.69 -5.13 11.33
C GLY A 171 0.18 -4.92 11.27
N ALA A 172 -0.60 -5.83 11.86
CA ALA A 172 -2.04 -5.68 11.94
C ALA A 172 -2.47 -4.48 12.80
N THR A 173 -1.82 -4.28 13.95
CA THR A 173 -2.08 -3.11 14.82
C THR A 173 -1.74 -1.82 14.08
N ARG A 174 -0.55 -1.72 13.48
CA ARG A 174 -0.13 -0.52 12.74
C ARG A 174 -1.07 -0.20 11.57
N PHE A 175 -1.55 -1.24 10.86
CA PHE A 175 -2.54 -1.05 9.80
C PHE A 175 -3.87 -0.50 10.34
N ARG A 176 -4.39 -1.05 11.45
CA ARG A 176 -5.61 -0.53 12.07
C ARG A 176 -5.46 0.90 12.56
N ASP A 177 -4.35 1.23 13.21
CA ASP A 177 -4.10 2.58 13.73
C ASP A 177 -4.16 3.62 12.61
N VAL A 178 -3.61 3.28 11.44
CA VAL A 178 -3.71 4.11 10.22
C VAL A 178 -5.17 4.27 9.79
N ILE A 179 -5.92 3.17 9.69
CA ILE A 179 -7.33 3.25 9.26
C ILE A 179 -8.19 4.01 10.28
N GLU A 180 -8.02 3.79 11.57
CA GLU A 180 -8.77 4.49 12.61
C GLU A 180 -8.45 5.99 12.60
N HIS A 181 -7.18 6.36 12.38
CA HIS A 181 -6.81 7.76 12.18
C HIS A 181 -7.46 8.37 10.92
N VAL A 182 -7.54 7.62 9.81
CA VAL A 182 -8.27 8.05 8.60
C VAL A 182 -9.74 8.31 8.92
N LYS A 183 -10.42 7.36 9.57
CA LYS A 183 -11.83 7.49 9.97
C LYS A 183 -12.07 8.68 10.89
N GLN A 184 -11.18 8.91 11.86
CA GLN A 184 -11.27 10.05 12.77
C GLN A 184 -11.16 11.40 12.04
N MET A 185 -10.27 11.51 11.04
CA MET A 185 -10.21 12.72 10.21
C MET A 185 -11.47 12.88 9.34
N CYS A 186 -11.97 11.78 8.78
CA CYS A 186 -13.18 11.80 7.96
C CYS A 186 -14.44 12.18 8.74
N ALA A 187 -14.54 11.79 10.01
CA ALA A 187 -15.66 12.14 10.88
C ALA A 187 -15.73 13.64 11.23
N GLN A 188 -14.70 14.42 10.86
CA GLN A 188 -14.63 15.87 11.06
C GLN A 188 -14.91 16.67 9.77
N LEU A 189 -15.18 15.99 8.64
CA LEU A 189 -15.60 16.60 7.37
C LEU A 189 -17.08 16.99 7.41
#